data_AF-B8HIW1-F1
#
_entry.id   AF-B8HIW1-F1
#
_cell.length_a   1.000
_cell.length_b   1.000
_cell.length_c   1.000
_cell.angle_alpha   90.00
_cell.angle_beta   90.00
_cell.angle_gamma   90.00
#
_symmetry.space_group_name_H-M   'P 1'
#
loop_
_entity.id
_entity.type
_entity.pdbx_description
1 polymer ?
#
loop_
_entity_poly.entity_id
_entity_poly.type
_entity_poly.pdbx_seq_one_letter_code
_entity_poly.pdbx_strand_id
1 'polypeptide(L)'
;MRNPVGTPTAARLLGLRQNDAARNSRPLPSAGATHFWNPSRGGGSVIVGADGTFLFRGSSATWDRHLEDYVAGCRTEPGDNV
;
A
#
# COMPACT_ATOMS: atom_id res chain seq x y z
N MET A 1 11.05 7.32 15.96
CA MET A 1 10.89 6.25 14.95
C MET A 1 10.79 6.91 13.58
N ARG A 2 11.45 6.36 12.55
CA ARG A 2 11.32 6.86 11.18
C ARG A 2 10.17 6.11 10.52
N ASN A 3 9.18 6.81 9.97
CA ASN A 3 8.03 6.18 9.33
C ASN A 3 8.43 5.55 7.99
N PRO A 4 7.82 4.42 7.59
CA PRO A 4 7.99 3.86 6.25
C PRO A 4 7.61 4.85 5.15
N VAL A 5 8.20 4.66 3.98
CA VAL A 5 7.88 5.44 2.77
C VAL A 5 6.40 5.31 2.46
N GLY A 6 5.74 6.43 2.17
CA GLY A 6 4.32 6.44 1.80
C GLY A 6 3.32 6.29 2.94
N THR A 7 3.77 6.31 4.21
CA THR A 7 2.87 6.17 5.38
C THR A 7 1.67 7.13 5.37
N PRO A 8 1.82 8.45 5.11
CA PRO A 8 0.66 9.35 5.06
C PRO A 8 -0.33 8.99 3.96
N THR A 9 0.18 8.58 2.79
CA THR A 9 -0.63 8.15 1.63
C THR A 9 -1.39 6.87 1.95
N ALA A 10 -0.70 5.86 2.48
CA ALA A 10 -1.31 4.59 2.84
C ALA A 10 -2.36 4.75 3.95
N ALA A 11 -2.08 5.57 4.95
CA ALA A 11 -3.03 5.88 6.01
C ALA A 11 -4.33 6.48 5.45
N ARG A 12 -4.22 7.44 4.54
CA ARG A 12 -5.36 8.04 3.85
C ARG A 12 -6.14 7.02 3.02
N LEU A 13 -5.46 6.22 2.20
CA LEU A 13 -6.08 5.25 1.28
C LEU A 13 -6.75 4.09 2.02
N LEU A 14 -6.18 3.66 3.16
CA LEU A 14 -6.73 2.54 3.94
C LEU A 14 -7.73 2.98 5.02
N GLY A 15 -7.95 4.29 5.18
CA GLY A 15 -8.78 4.83 6.27
C GLY A 15 -8.19 4.58 7.67
N LEU A 16 -6.87 4.52 7.78
CA LEU A 16 -6.15 4.23 9.03
C LEU A 16 -5.48 5.47 9.61
N ARG A 17 -5.12 5.43 10.89
CA ARG A 17 -4.18 6.40 11.45
C ARG A 17 -2.77 6.08 10.95
N GLN A 18 -1.92 7.09 10.80
CA GLN A 18 -0.54 6.90 10.32
C GLN A 18 0.27 5.90 11.16
N ASN A 19 0.07 5.89 12.48
CA ASN A 19 0.74 4.92 13.36
C ASN A 19 0.27 3.49 13.08
N ASP A 20 -1.01 3.28 12.79
CA ASP A 20 -1.56 1.97 12.47
C ASP A 20 -1.10 1.51 11.08
N ALA A 21 -1.06 2.41 10.10
CA ALA A 21 -0.47 2.11 8.80
C ALA A 21 1.01 1.72 8.93
N ALA A 22 1.81 2.48 9.69
CA ALA A 22 3.22 2.16 9.91
C ALA A 22 3.41 0.80 10.60
N ARG A 23 2.55 0.45 11.56
CA ARG A 23 2.56 -0.87 12.23
C ARG A 23 2.16 -2.01 11.31
N ASN A 24 1.22 -1.77 10.39
CA ASN A 24 0.74 -2.74 9.41
C ASN A 24 1.41 -2.49 8.05
N SER A 25 2.74 -2.51 8.05
CA SER A 25 3.54 -2.27 6.84
C SER A 25 4.70 -3.25 6.70
N ARG A 26 5.14 -3.45 5.45
CA ARG A 26 6.31 -4.24 5.08
C ARG A 26 7.11 -3.47 4.02
N PRO A 27 8.34 -3.02 4.33
CA PRO A 27 9.22 -2.42 3.33
C PRO A 27 9.52 -3.41 2.19
N LEU A 28 9.63 -2.87 0.98
CA LEU A 28 10.02 -3.59 -0.24
C LEU A 28 11.28 -2.92 -0.82
N PRO A 29 12.47 -3.20 -0.26
CA PRO A 29 13.70 -2.48 -0.61
C PRO A 29 14.03 -2.56 -2.10
N SER A 30 13.87 -3.76 -2.69
CA SER A 30 14.14 -4.00 -4.11
C SER A 30 13.23 -3.22 -5.06
N ALA A 31 12.09 -2.73 -4.58
CA ALA A 31 11.13 -1.95 -5.37
C ALA A 31 11.05 -0.48 -4.94
N GLY A 32 11.88 -0.04 -3.99
CA GLY A 32 11.83 1.33 -3.45
C GLY A 32 10.45 1.71 -2.88
N ALA A 33 9.73 0.73 -2.33
CA ALA A 33 8.32 0.86 -1.98
C ALA A 33 8.03 0.30 -0.58
N THR A 34 6.82 0.52 -0.08
CA THR A 34 6.31 -0.12 1.13
C THR A 34 4.91 -0.66 0.87
N HIS A 35 4.68 -1.90 1.27
CA HIS A 35 3.36 -2.51 1.31
C HIS A 35 2.67 -2.20 2.64
N PHE A 36 1.39 -1.87 2.59
CA PHE A 36 0.53 -1.59 3.73
C PHE A 36 -0.76 -2.38 3.62
N TRP A 37 -1.33 -2.81 4.74
CA TRP A 37 -2.61 -3.51 4.76
C TRP A 37 -3.51 -3.01 5.88
N ASN A 38 -4.83 -3.04 5.66
CA ASN A 38 -5.80 -2.84 6.73
C ASN A 38 -6.10 -4.21 7.39
N PRO A 39 -5.82 -4.40 8.69
CA PRO A 39 -6.03 -5.68 9.37
C PRO A 39 -7.52 -6.01 9.61
N SER A 40 -8.44 -5.08 9.33
CA SER A 40 -9.89 -5.31 9.46
C SER A 40 -10.39 -6.30 8.41
N ARG A 41 -11.42 -7.09 8.75
CA ARG A 41 -12.06 -8.00 7.79
C ARG A 41 -12.58 -7.23 6.58
N GLY A 42 -12.22 -7.70 5.38
CA GLY A 42 -12.57 -7.04 4.12
C GLY A 42 -11.68 -5.86 3.74
N GLY A 43 -10.71 -5.51 4.58
CA GLY A 43 -9.75 -4.43 4.34
C GLY A 43 -8.83 -4.71 3.15
N GLY A 44 -8.56 -3.67 2.37
CA GLY A 44 -7.62 -3.73 1.25
C GLY A 44 -6.16 -3.59 1.69
N SER A 45 -5.29 -3.63 0.68
CA SER A 45 -3.88 -3.36 0.79
C SER A 45 -3.43 -2.33 -0.25
N VAL A 46 -2.33 -1.65 0.03
CA VAL A 46 -1.73 -0.70 -0.90
C VAL A 46 -0.21 -0.83 -0.89
N ILE A 47 0.41 -0.80 -2.07
CA ILE A 47 1.86 -0.62 -2.20
C ILE A 47 2.10 0.83 -2.60
N VAL A 48 2.95 1.54 -1.85
CA VAL A 48 3.29 2.95 -2.11
C VAL A 48 4.78 3.07 -2.40
N GLY A 49 5.12 3.63 -3.56
CA GLY A 49 6.48 3.94 -3.99
C GLY A 49 7.03 5.23 -3.37
N ALA A 50 8.36 5.37 -3.36
CA ALA A 50 9.03 6.61 -2.92
C ALA A 50 8.73 7.82 -3.81
N ASP A 51 8.32 7.57 -5.05
CA ASP A 51 7.88 8.56 -6.04
C ASP A 51 6.42 9.04 -5.83
N GLY A 52 5.71 8.47 -4.85
CA GLY A 52 4.32 8.78 -4.58
C GLY A 52 3.32 7.99 -5.43
N THR A 53 3.79 7.14 -6.34
CA THR A 53 2.90 6.21 -7.05
C THR A 53 2.40 5.13 -6.10
N PHE A 54 1.22 4.59 -6.37
CA PHE A 54 0.66 3.52 -5.55
C PHE A 54 -0.14 2.53 -6.38
N LEU A 55 -0.32 1.33 -5.82
CA LEU A 55 -1.25 0.32 -6.32
C LEU A 55 -2.10 -0.17 -5.16
N PHE A 56 -3.41 0.08 -5.24
CA PHE A 56 -4.38 -0.46 -4.30
C PHE A 56 -4.99 -1.76 -4.82
N ARG A 57 -5.24 -2.69 -3.90
CA ARG A 57 -6.05 -3.88 -4.15
C ARG A 57 -7.01 -4.11 -2.98
N GLY A 58 -8.24 -4.49 -3.30
CA GLY A 58 -9.21 -4.93 -2.30
C GLY A 58 -8.85 -6.30 -1.70
N SER A 59 -9.60 -6.71 -0.69
CA SER A 59 -9.36 -7.94 0.10
C SER A 59 -9.41 -9.27 -0.67
N SER A 60 -9.83 -9.26 -1.94
CA SER A 60 -9.85 -10.45 -2.81
C SER A 60 -8.50 -10.76 -3.46
N ALA A 61 -7.56 -9.80 -3.49
CA ALA A 61 -6.24 -10.01 -4.07
C ALA A 61 -5.30 -10.69 -3.07
N THR A 62 -4.56 -11.69 -3.53
CA THR A 62 -3.46 -12.26 -2.74
C THR A 62 -2.27 -11.32 -2.72
N TRP A 63 -1.43 -11.45 -1.68
CA TRP A 63 -0.18 -10.70 -1.57
C TRP A 63 0.72 -10.88 -2.81
N ASP A 64 0.92 -12.13 -3.25
CA ASP A 64 1.83 -12.42 -4.37
C ASP A 64 1.34 -11.73 -5.64
N ARG A 65 0.04 -11.80 -5.93
CA ARG A 65 -0.54 -11.12 -7.09
C ARG A 65 -0.40 -9.60 -7.01
N HIS A 66 -0.60 -9.03 -5.82
CA HIS A 66 -0.47 -7.59 -5.60
C HIS A 66 0.96 -7.12 -5.84
N LEU A 67 1.96 -7.90 -5.39
CA LEU A 67 3.36 -7.61 -5.63
C LEU A 67 3.73 -7.76 -7.11
N GLU A 68 3.29 -8.84 -7.77
CA GLU A 68 3.52 -9.08 -9.20
C GLU A 68 2.99 -7.92 -10.05
N ASP A 69 1.74 -7.49 -9.81
CA ASP A 69 1.14 -6.36 -10.53
C ASP A 69 1.95 -5.08 -10.31
N TYR A 70 2.40 -4.81 -9.08
CA TYR A 70 3.20 -3.62 -8.79
C TYR A 70 4.57 -3.66 -9.50
N VAL A 71 5.25 -4.81 -9.50
CA VAL A 71 6.54 -5.00 -10.17
C VAL A 71 6.38 -4.93 -11.70
N ALA A 72 5.26 -5.41 -12.23
CA ALA A 72 4.91 -5.27 -13.65
C ALA A 72 4.56 -3.83 -14.08
N GLY A 73 4.53 -2.87 -13.14
CA GLY A 73 4.30 -1.45 -13.41
C GLY A 73 2.84 -1.02 -13.29
N CYS A 74 1.92 -1.88 -12.85
CA CYS A 74 0.53 -1.48 -12.62
C CYS A 74 0.44 -0.47 -11.46
N ARG A 75 -0.32 0.60 -11.67
CA ARG A 75 -0.61 1.63 -10.66
C ARG A 75 -2.10 1.93 -10.64
N THR A 76 -2.58 2.45 -9.53
CA THR A 76 -3.94 2.99 -9.41
C THR A 76 -3.92 4.45 -9.82
N GLU A 77 -4.84 4.88 -10.68
CA GLU A 77 -4.88 6.26 -11.14
C GLU A 77 -5.45 7.17 -10.05
N PRO A 78 -4.96 8.42 -9.93
CA PRO A 78 -5.54 9.40 -9.02
C PRO A 78 -6.93 9.84 -9.53
N GLY A 79 -7.96 9.07 -9.17
CA GLY A 79 -9.34 9.25 -9.65
C GLY A 79 -10.16 7.97 -9.60
N ASP A 80 -9.51 6.82 -9.55
CA ASP A 80 -10.17 5.57 -9.19
C ASP A 80 -10.78 5.73 -7.79
N ASN A 81 -12.08 5.41 -7.64
CA ASN A 81 -12.73 5.39 -6.33
C ASN A 81 -12.15 4.21 -5.53
N VAL A 82 -11.11 4.49 -4.76
CA VAL A 82 -10.42 3.57 -3.85
C VAL A 82 -11.01 3.63 -2.45
#